data_AF-A0A920H6A4-F1
#
_entry.id   AF-A0A920H6A4-F1
#
_cell.length_a   1.000
_cell.length_b   1.000
_cell.length_c   1.000
_cell.angle_alpha   90.00
_cell.angle_beta   90.00
_cell.angle_gamma   90.00
#
_symmetry.space_group_name_H-M   'P 1'
#
loop_
_entity.id
_entity.type
_entity.pdbx_description
1 polymer ?
#
loop_
_entity_poly.entity_id
_entity_poly.type
_entity_poly.pdbx_seq_one_letter_code
_entity_poly.pdbx_strand_id
1 'polypeptide(L)'
;MPYNSYRIDLMGSAKLEPCGTVEVDSYQTFKLTYTAGKFGIDDQGGLKIGFRGHFDGSPIQFEDPKAPGYTTVKASNGAKLDVSWETRRNIRPWNKSLYVRCLRFLSEGDQIEIIFGDASKGGPGWLMQTFCESAFTFQITVDPFATQDFIALKDTDHPTISVVPTRPDHWVAVLPTLRRPDEPFRLSIKCNDKWGNPSDLIDQTVTLKATSSVKNLPETVTFKNGDFCKVIEGLTVSDCDHLEVHVLNEDGDVLTSSNTLVIRPSERQHFWSDMHAQSGETIGVGTAREYFEFARNKAFVDIAGHQGNDFQITDAFWAHLNELTAEYNEPGRFLTIPGYEWSGNTGLGGDHNVWYRTGGPFFHPAGTCEKSMPKMMPTQQDMMTKPKRGSLVVPFWGRLHF
;
A
#
# COMPACT_ATOMS: atom_id res chain seq x y z
N MET A 1 -4.37 -0.20 19.13
CA MET A 1 -4.81 -1.20 20.12
C MET A 1 -4.09 -2.49 19.81
N PRO A 2 -3.19 -2.99 20.67
CA PRO A 2 -2.53 -4.26 20.42
C PRO A 2 -3.53 -5.42 20.58
N TYR A 3 -3.28 -6.53 19.87
CA TYR A 3 -3.97 -7.80 20.12
C TYR A 3 -3.60 -8.33 21.51
N ASN A 4 -4.50 -9.12 22.11
CA ASN A 4 -4.13 -9.92 23.28
C ASN A 4 -2.99 -10.89 22.89
N SER A 5 -1.99 -11.03 23.76
CA SER A 5 -0.81 -11.88 23.57
C SER A 5 -0.80 -13.13 24.45
N TYR A 6 -1.92 -13.47 25.07
CA TYR A 6 -2.04 -14.63 25.93
C TYR A 6 -1.71 -15.92 25.17
N ARG A 7 -0.60 -16.57 25.57
CA ARG A 7 -0.19 -17.91 25.09
C ARG A 7 -0.35 -18.13 23.58
N ILE A 8 0.10 -17.16 22.77
CA ILE A 8 0.12 -17.25 21.30
C ILE A 8 0.75 -18.58 20.83
N ASP A 9 1.73 -19.09 21.57
CA ASP A 9 2.41 -20.36 21.31
C ASP A 9 1.50 -21.59 21.28
N LEU A 10 0.30 -21.49 21.85
CA LEU A 10 -0.67 -22.59 21.98
C LEU A 10 -1.92 -22.42 21.11
N MET A 11 -2.04 -21.34 20.35
CA MET A 11 -3.26 -21.02 19.59
C MET A 11 -3.41 -21.81 18.30
N GLY A 12 -2.35 -22.44 17.81
CA GLY A 12 -2.36 -23.23 16.59
C GLY A 12 -1.44 -22.63 15.52
N SER A 13 -1.68 -23.01 14.27
CA SER A 13 -0.91 -22.57 13.10
C SER A 13 -1.78 -22.57 11.86
N ALA A 14 -1.35 -21.88 10.80
CA ALA A 14 -2.07 -21.85 9.54
C ALA A 14 -1.14 -21.93 8.33
N LYS A 15 -1.64 -22.51 7.23
CA LYS A 15 -0.93 -22.63 5.95
C LYS A 15 -1.86 -22.31 4.79
N LEU A 16 -1.30 -21.71 3.74
CA LEU A 16 -2.02 -21.34 2.52
C LEU A 16 -1.44 -22.08 1.31
N GLU A 17 -2.31 -22.62 0.46
CA GLU A 17 -1.96 -23.31 -0.77
C GLU A 17 -2.91 -22.90 -1.92
N PRO A 18 -2.42 -22.45 -3.09
CA PRO A 18 -1.02 -22.12 -3.38
C PRO A 18 -0.56 -20.88 -2.59
N CYS A 19 0.75 -20.74 -2.43
CA CYS A 19 1.39 -19.52 -1.92
C CYS A 19 2.32 -18.95 -3.00
N GLY A 20 2.81 -17.73 -2.81
CA GLY A 20 3.70 -17.05 -3.74
C GLY A 20 3.00 -15.91 -4.47
N THR A 21 3.06 -15.92 -5.81
CA THR A 21 2.70 -14.75 -6.63
C THR A 21 1.45 -15.00 -7.46
N VAL A 22 0.58 -13.99 -7.54
CA VAL A 22 -0.61 -13.96 -8.42
C VAL A 22 -0.70 -12.62 -9.15
N GLU A 23 -1.25 -12.60 -10.35
CA GLU A 23 -1.43 -11.36 -11.11
C GLU A 23 -2.62 -10.54 -10.57
N VAL A 24 -2.56 -9.21 -10.67
CA VAL A 24 -3.72 -8.34 -10.47
C VAL A 24 -4.88 -8.76 -11.39
N ASP A 25 -6.13 -8.56 -10.94
CA ASP A 25 -7.34 -8.85 -11.73
C ASP A 25 -7.39 -10.30 -12.29
N SER A 26 -6.82 -11.23 -11.53
CA SER A 26 -6.86 -12.66 -11.86
C SER A 26 -7.81 -13.39 -10.92
N TYR A 27 -8.42 -14.46 -11.42
CA TYR A 27 -9.21 -15.37 -10.59
C TYR A 27 -8.32 -16.44 -9.97
N GLN A 28 -8.42 -16.60 -8.65
CA GLN A 28 -7.57 -17.50 -7.88
C GLN A 28 -8.40 -18.41 -6.97
N THR A 29 -7.86 -19.59 -6.66
CA THR A 29 -8.41 -20.46 -5.62
C THR A 29 -7.32 -20.68 -4.57
N PHE A 30 -7.62 -20.36 -3.31
CA PHE A 30 -6.70 -20.59 -2.20
C PHE A 30 -7.33 -21.47 -1.14
N LYS A 31 -6.59 -22.48 -0.69
CA LYS A 31 -6.92 -23.30 0.47
C LYS A 31 -6.10 -22.82 1.66
N LEU A 32 -6.78 -22.22 2.64
CA LEU A 32 -6.22 -21.92 3.95
C LEU A 32 -6.59 -23.04 4.92
N THR A 33 -5.58 -23.67 5.53
CA THR A 33 -5.76 -24.70 6.55
C THR A 33 -5.26 -24.19 7.88
N TYR A 34 -6.18 -23.94 8.81
CA TYR A 34 -5.86 -23.72 10.22
C TYR A 34 -5.80 -25.07 10.94
N THR A 35 -4.77 -25.29 11.75
CA THR A 35 -4.64 -26.45 12.65
C THR A 35 -4.73 -25.98 14.09
N ALA A 36 -5.71 -26.49 14.83
CA ALA A 36 -5.95 -26.12 16.21
C ALA A 36 -4.78 -26.48 17.12
N GLY A 37 -4.35 -25.52 17.93
CA GLY A 37 -3.27 -25.70 18.89
C GLY A 37 -3.74 -26.41 20.16
N LYS A 38 -2.96 -26.26 21.24
CA LYS A 38 -3.16 -27.00 22.49
C LYS A 38 -4.54 -26.78 23.12
N PHE A 39 -5.10 -25.58 22.95
CA PHE A 39 -6.40 -25.23 23.50
C PHE A 39 -7.58 -25.76 22.69
N GLY A 40 -7.37 -26.22 21.45
CA GLY A 40 -8.48 -26.51 20.56
C GLY A 40 -9.26 -25.24 20.20
N ILE A 41 -10.56 -25.41 19.93
CA ILE A 41 -11.55 -24.32 19.89
C ILE A 41 -12.78 -24.83 20.62
N ASP A 42 -13.28 -24.10 21.61
CA ASP A 42 -14.50 -24.48 22.34
C ASP A 42 -15.78 -24.14 21.56
N ASP A 43 -16.93 -24.63 22.03
CA ASP A 43 -18.22 -24.24 21.45
C ASP A 43 -18.46 -22.74 21.53
N GLN A 44 -18.92 -22.15 20.42
CA GLN A 44 -19.03 -20.70 20.20
C GLN A 44 -17.70 -19.95 20.03
N GLY A 45 -16.55 -20.61 20.19
CA GLY A 45 -15.25 -20.08 19.79
C GLY A 45 -15.10 -19.99 18.27
N GLY A 46 -13.96 -19.51 17.78
CA GLY A 46 -13.80 -19.37 16.33
C GLY A 46 -12.52 -18.71 15.83
N LEU A 47 -12.53 -18.43 14.53
CA LEU A 47 -11.47 -17.75 13.79
C LEU A 47 -11.99 -16.45 13.17
N LYS A 48 -11.09 -15.48 13.03
CA LYS A 48 -11.23 -14.38 12.07
C LYS A 48 -10.05 -14.40 11.11
N ILE A 49 -10.36 -14.33 9.82
CA ILE A 49 -9.36 -14.13 8.77
C ILE A 49 -9.56 -12.70 8.27
N GLY A 50 -8.71 -11.80 8.73
CA GLY A 50 -8.72 -10.38 8.43
C GLY A 50 -7.93 -10.02 7.18
N PHE A 51 -8.48 -9.07 6.43
CA PHE A 51 -7.91 -8.46 5.23
C PHE A 51 -7.95 -6.94 5.38
N ARG A 52 -7.01 -6.26 4.73
CA ARG A 52 -6.97 -4.80 4.71
C ARG A 52 -8.20 -4.22 4.01
N GLY A 53 -8.58 -3.00 4.41
CA GLY A 53 -9.75 -2.32 3.85
C GLY A 53 -9.64 -1.99 2.36
N HIS A 54 -8.43 -1.67 1.91
CA HIS A 54 -8.08 -1.44 0.51
C HIS A 54 -8.03 -2.79 -0.22
N PHE A 55 -9.12 -3.13 -0.89
CA PHE A 55 -9.27 -4.33 -1.73
C PHE A 55 -10.51 -4.12 -2.59
N ASP A 56 -10.34 -4.16 -3.92
CA ASP A 56 -11.38 -3.93 -4.92
C ASP A 56 -11.72 -5.18 -5.74
N GLY A 57 -11.17 -6.34 -5.38
CA GLY A 57 -11.57 -7.63 -5.92
C GLY A 57 -12.96 -8.07 -5.49
N SER A 58 -13.38 -9.26 -5.94
CA SER A 58 -14.73 -9.77 -5.65
C SER A 58 -14.94 -10.05 -4.15
N PRO A 59 -16.15 -9.82 -3.61
CA PRO A 59 -16.44 -10.13 -2.22
C PRO A 59 -16.45 -11.64 -1.97
N ILE A 60 -16.12 -12.04 -0.74
CA ILE A 60 -16.35 -13.42 -0.29
C ILE A 60 -17.84 -13.66 -0.10
N GLN A 61 -18.32 -14.80 -0.57
CA GLN A 61 -19.70 -15.23 -0.45
C GLN A 61 -19.82 -16.76 -0.33
N PHE A 62 -20.96 -17.27 0.15
CA PHE A 62 -21.15 -18.69 0.51
C PHE A 62 -22.36 -19.34 -0.18
N GLU A 63 -23.02 -18.64 -1.11
CA GLU A 63 -24.34 -18.99 -1.64
C GLU A 63 -24.29 -19.47 -3.09
N ASP A 64 -23.64 -18.74 -3.99
CA ASP A 64 -23.64 -19.04 -5.43
C ASP A 64 -22.31 -19.69 -5.85
N PRO A 65 -22.27 -21.02 -6.04
CA PRO A 65 -21.07 -21.74 -6.46
C PRO A 65 -20.53 -21.38 -7.84
N LYS A 66 -21.28 -20.61 -8.65
CA LYS A 66 -20.88 -20.19 -9.98
C LYS A 66 -20.44 -18.73 -10.05
N ALA A 67 -20.68 -17.94 -9.00
CA ALA A 67 -20.25 -16.55 -8.93
C ALA A 67 -18.82 -16.41 -8.37
N PRO A 68 -18.11 -15.31 -8.69
CA PRO A 68 -16.84 -14.98 -8.05
C PRO A 68 -16.91 -14.98 -6.52
N GLY A 69 -15.79 -15.34 -5.88
CA GLY A 69 -15.63 -15.28 -4.43
C GLY A 69 -16.39 -16.34 -3.63
N TYR A 70 -16.99 -17.34 -4.30
CA TYR A 70 -17.59 -18.48 -3.62
C TYR A 70 -16.56 -19.14 -2.70
N THR A 71 -16.90 -19.30 -1.44
CA THR A 71 -15.99 -19.78 -0.40
C THR A 71 -16.63 -20.91 0.37
N THR A 72 -15.90 -22.00 0.57
CA THR A 72 -16.35 -23.15 1.37
C THR A 72 -15.50 -23.30 2.62
N VAL A 73 -16.11 -23.76 3.71
CA VAL A 73 -15.44 -23.95 5.00
C VAL A 73 -15.88 -25.27 5.61
N LYS A 74 -14.93 -26.08 6.07
CA LYS A 74 -15.20 -27.38 6.71
C LYS A 74 -14.24 -27.66 7.86
N ALA A 75 -14.71 -28.36 8.88
CA ALA A 75 -13.88 -28.89 9.95
C ALA A 75 -13.51 -30.36 9.67
N SER A 76 -12.27 -30.76 9.94
CA SER A 76 -11.78 -32.13 9.74
C SER A 76 -12.54 -33.16 10.58
N ASN A 77 -13.02 -32.76 11.77
CA ASN A 77 -13.78 -33.59 12.69
C ASN A 77 -15.31 -33.54 12.45
N GLY A 78 -15.76 -32.84 11.39
CA GLY A 78 -17.17 -32.68 11.08
C GLY A 78 -17.94 -31.70 12.00
N ALA A 79 -17.24 -30.91 12.82
CA ALA A 79 -17.88 -29.85 13.60
C ALA A 79 -18.65 -28.89 12.68
N LYS A 80 -19.87 -28.51 13.13
CA LYS A 80 -20.69 -27.53 12.41
C LYS A 80 -20.08 -26.14 12.59
N LEU A 81 -19.89 -25.44 11.48
CA LEU A 81 -19.33 -24.09 11.45
C LEU A 81 -20.42 -23.11 10.99
N ASP A 82 -20.44 -21.93 11.61
CA ASP A 82 -21.24 -20.79 11.21
C ASP A 82 -20.31 -19.71 10.65
N VAL A 83 -20.59 -19.21 9.45
CA VAL A 83 -19.65 -18.36 8.69
C VAL A 83 -20.31 -17.07 8.24
N SER A 84 -19.58 -15.96 8.34
CA SER A 84 -20.03 -14.67 7.83
C SER A 84 -18.88 -13.84 7.27
N TRP A 85 -19.20 -12.98 6.30
CA TRP A 85 -18.28 -11.97 5.76
C TRP A 85 -18.61 -10.60 6.38
N GLU A 86 -17.67 -10.03 7.11
CA GLU A 86 -17.84 -8.80 7.89
C GLU A 86 -16.94 -7.69 7.33
N THR A 87 -17.46 -6.49 7.09
CA THR A 87 -16.68 -5.40 6.46
C THR A 87 -16.13 -4.36 7.44
N ARG A 88 -16.63 -4.35 8.69
CA ARG A 88 -16.24 -3.41 9.75
C ARG A 88 -16.14 -4.03 11.15
N ARG A 89 -16.27 -5.35 11.28
CA ARG A 89 -16.39 -6.04 12.57
C ARG A 89 -15.07 -6.66 13.06
N ASN A 90 -13.96 -5.98 12.81
CA ASN A 90 -12.63 -6.41 13.23
C ASN A 90 -11.72 -5.20 13.53
N ILE A 91 -10.56 -5.45 14.12
CA ILE A 91 -9.58 -4.41 14.48
C ILE A 91 -8.90 -3.89 13.21
N ARG A 92 -8.96 -2.56 13.00
CA ARG A 92 -8.24 -1.83 11.94
C ARG A 92 -6.73 -2.09 12.06
N PRO A 93 -5.99 -2.38 10.96
CA PRO A 93 -6.36 -2.23 9.55
C PRO A 93 -7.11 -3.41 8.90
N TRP A 94 -7.37 -4.48 9.65
CA TRP A 94 -7.93 -5.74 9.13
C TRP A 94 -9.46 -5.77 9.14
N ASN A 95 -10.11 -4.67 8.75
CA ASN A 95 -11.54 -4.44 8.99
C ASN A 95 -12.47 -5.34 8.16
N LYS A 96 -12.02 -5.82 6.99
CA LYS A 96 -12.72 -6.86 6.22
C LYS A 96 -12.31 -8.22 6.77
N SER A 97 -13.23 -9.07 7.18
CA SER A 97 -12.89 -10.35 7.77
C SER A 97 -13.91 -11.44 7.50
N LEU A 98 -13.41 -12.64 7.19
CA LEU A 98 -14.18 -13.87 7.29
C LEU A 98 -14.24 -14.29 8.76
N TYR A 99 -15.44 -14.37 9.32
CA TYR A 99 -15.69 -14.90 10.66
C TYR A 99 -16.12 -16.37 10.55
N VAL A 100 -15.46 -17.25 11.28
CA VAL A 100 -15.78 -18.68 11.35
C VAL A 100 -16.01 -19.06 12.81
N ARG A 101 -17.26 -19.32 13.18
CA ARG A 101 -17.63 -19.74 14.53
C ARG A 101 -17.86 -21.24 14.58
N CYS A 102 -17.21 -21.92 15.52
CA CYS A 102 -17.44 -23.32 15.80
C CYS A 102 -18.70 -23.48 16.65
N LEU A 103 -19.69 -24.25 16.20
CA LEU A 103 -20.91 -24.54 16.98
C LEU A 103 -20.76 -25.79 17.86
N ARG A 104 -19.59 -26.42 17.80
CA ARG A 104 -19.11 -27.51 18.66
C ARG A 104 -17.66 -27.19 19.01
N PHE A 105 -16.83 -28.19 19.27
CA PHE A 105 -15.43 -27.99 19.60
C PHE A 105 -14.49 -28.59 18.54
N LEU A 106 -13.25 -28.12 18.57
CA LEU A 106 -12.09 -28.72 17.93
C LEU A 106 -11.10 -29.15 19.02
N SER A 107 -10.50 -30.32 18.86
CA SER A 107 -9.38 -30.77 19.69
C SER A 107 -8.05 -30.29 19.09
N GLU A 108 -6.99 -30.37 19.88
CA GLU A 108 -5.61 -30.18 19.38
C GLU A 108 -5.37 -31.07 18.14
N GLY A 109 -4.91 -30.44 17.05
CA GLY A 109 -4.65 -31.12 15.78
C GLY A 109 -5.85 -31.18 14.81
N ASP A 110 -7.08 -30.91 15.25
CA ASP A 110 -8.21 -30.75 14.33
C ASP A 110 -8.00 -29.51 13.43
N GLN A 111 -8.58 -29.55 12.23
CA GLN A 111 -8.36 -28.53 11.21
C GLN A 111 -9.66 -27.85 10.78
N ILE A 112 -9.55 -26.56 10.47
CA ILE A 112 -10.54 -25.84 9.65
C ILE A 112 -9.90 -25.59 8.30
N GLU A 113 -10.51 -26.11 7.24
CA GLU A 113 -10.15 -25.86 5.86
C GLU A 113 -11.11 -24.82 5.27
N ILE A 114 -10.55 -23.73 4.74
CA ILE A 114 -11.27 -22.66 4.05
C ILE A 114 -10.76 -22.63 2.62
N ILE A 115 -11.65 -22.80 1.64
CA ILE A 115 -11.33 -22.67 0.22
C ILE A 115 -11.91 -21.34 -0.26
N PHE A 116 -11.07 -20.33 -0.41
CA PHE A 116 -11.41 -19.05 -1.04
C PHE A 116 -11.47 -19.24 -2.54
N GLY A 117 -12.55 -18.78 -3.18
CA GLY A 117 -12.71 -18.93 -4.63
C GLY A 117 -12.82 -20.38 -5.07
N ASP A 118 -13.63 -21.18 -4.38
CA ASP A 118 -13.83 -22.60 -4.66
C ASP A 118 -14.44 -22.80 -6.06
N ALA A 119 -13.60 -23.25 -6.99
CA ALA A 119 -13.97 -23.50 -8.39
C ALA A 119 -14.53 -24.92 -8.62
N SER A 120 -14.66 -25.77 -7.60
CA SER A 120 -15.06 -27.18 -7.74
C SER A 120 -16.46 -27.39 -8.33
N LYS A 121 -17.28 -26.34 -8.35
CA LYS A 121 -18.64 -26.31 -8.92
C LYS A 121 -18.75 -25.46 -10.19
N GLY A 122 -17.63 -25.10 -10.80
CA GLY A 122 -17.56 -24.39 -12.08
C GLY A 122 -17.61 -22.86 -11.98
N GLY A 123 -17.47 -22.29 -10.78
CA GLY A 123 -17.23 -20.85 -10.60
C GLY A 123 -15.82 -20.44 -11.04
N PRO A 124 -15.60 -19.14 -11.29
CA PRO A 124 -14.33 -18.66 -11.83
C PRO A 124 -13.20 -18.62 -10.79
N GLY A 125 -13.52 -18.53 -9.50
CA GLY A 125 -12.58 -18.35 -8.40
C GLY A 125 -12.81 -17.04 -7.65
N TRP A 126 -11.82 -16.62 -6.86
CA TRP A 126 -11.80 -15.34 -6.16
C TRP A 126 -11.05 -14.31 -7.03
N LEU A 127 -11.74 -13.25 -7.45
CA LEU A 127 -11.12 -12.17 -8.23
C LEU A 127 -10.23 -11.34 -7.31
N MET A 128 -8.94 -11.27 -7.64
CA MET A 128 -7.94 -10.48 -6.94
C MET A 128 -8.03 -8.98 -7.29
N GLN A 129 -7.43 -8.16 -6.45
CA GLN A 129 -7.41 -6.69 -6.58
C GLN A 129 -6.71 -6.21 -7.86
N THR A 130 -7.00 -4.98 -8.27
CA THR A 130 -6.45 -4.38 -9.50
C THR A 130 -5.10 -3.68 -9.31
N PHE A 131 -4.61 -3.60 -8.07
CA PHE A 131 -3.34 -2.96 -7.73
C PHE A 131 -2.34 -3.94 -7.10
N CYS A 132 -1.05 -3.69 -7.33
CA CYS A 132 0.01 -4.54 -6.81
C CYS A 132 0.16 -4.41 -5.29
N GLU A 133 0.52 -5.51 -4.63
CA GLU A 133 0.85 -5.55 -3.21
C GLU A 133 1.87 -6.65 -2.97
N SER A 134 3.00 -6.32 -2.35
CA SER A 134 4.07 -7.30 -2.10
C SER A 134 3.67 -8.38 -1.08
N ALA A 135 2.78 -8.04 -0.15
CA ALA A 135 2.36 -8.91 0.95
C ALA A 135 0.86 -8.78 1.27
N PHE A 136 0.01 -9.28 0.37
CA PHE A 136 -1.40 -9.48 0.66
C PHE A 136 -1.53 -10.57 1.73
N THR A 137 -1.90 -10.15 2.95
CA THR A 137 -1.79 -10.96 4.16
C THR A 137 -3.15 -11.51 4.60
N PHE A 138 -3.18 -12.80 4.90
CA PHE A 138 -4.31 -13.45 5.59
C PHE A 138 -4.04 -13.35 7.09
N GLN A 139 -4.51 -12.28 7.74
CA GLN A 139 -4.32 -12.08 9.17
C GLN A 139 -5.26 -13.01 9.93
N ILE A 140 -4.75 -13.82 10.86
CA ILE A 140 -5.55 -14.84 11.53
C ILE A 140 -5.58 -14.59 13.02
N THR A 141 -6.79 -14.50 13.58
CA THR A 141 -6.98 -14.46 15.03
C THR A 141 -7.92 -15.58 15.46
N VAL A 142 -7.72 -16.07 16.68
CA VAL A 142 -8.41 -17.23 17.25
C VAL A 142 -9.02 -16.83 18.59
N ASP A 143 -10.28 -17.18 18.79
CA ASP A 143 -10.92 -17.20 20.12
C ASP A 143 -11.18 -18.66 20.49
N PRO A 144 -10.24 -19.33 21.18
CA PRO A 144 -10.38 -20.73 21.53
C PRO A 144 -11.36 -20.95 22.69
N PHE A 145 -11.75 -19.91 23.43
CA PHE A 145 -12.50 -20.00 24.68
C PHE A 145 -13.92 -19.43 24.61
N ALA A 146 -14.37 -19.01 23.42
CA ALA A 146 -15.66 -18.37 23.19
C ALA A 146 -15.89 -17.07 24.00
N THR A 147 -14.82 -16.30 24.22
CA THR A 147 -14.83 -15.08 25.05
C THR A 147 -14.98 -13.79 24.24
N GLN A 148 -14.97 -13.89 22.90
CA GLN A 148 -14.85 -12.77 21.95
C GLN A 148 -13.52 -12.02 22.03
N ASP A 149 -12.55 -12.51 22.81
CA ASP A 149 -11.19 -11.99 22.86
C ASP A 149 -10.30 -12.76 21.89
N PHE A 150 -10.19 -12.23 20.67
CA PHE A 150 -9.45 -12.85 19.57
C PHE A 150 -7.95 -12.59 19.69
N ILE A 151 -7.17 -13.68 19.76
CA ILE A 151 -5.72 -13.67 19.90
C ILE A 151 -5.10 -13.93 18.53
N ALA A 152 -4.19 -13.06 18.09
CA ALA A 152 -3.46 -13.26 16.85
C ALA A 152 -2.56 -14.50 16.94
N LEU A 153 -2.47 -15.27 15.84
CA LEU A 153 -1.42 -16.27 15.70
C LEU A 153 -0.03 -15.60 15.69
N LYS A 154 1.04 -16.42 15.66
CA LYS A 154 2.39 -15.90 15.49
C LYS A 154 2.51 -15.25 14.11
N ASP A 155 3.39 -14.28 13.97
CA ASP A 155 3.65 -13.59 12.70
C ASP A 155 3.97 -14.57 11.55
N THR A 156 4.67 -15.67 11.84
CA THR A 156 4.99 -16.72 10.87
C THR A 156 3.80 -17.56 10.40
N ASP A 157 2.66 -17.47 11.09
CA ASP A 157 1.42 -18.19 10.82
C ASP A 157 0.36 -17.28 10.16
N HIS A 158 0.78 -16.11 9.65
CA HIS A 158 -0.03 -15.23 8.80
C HIS A 158 0.47 -15.34 7.36
N PRO A 159 -0.07 -16.26 6.54
CA PRO A 159 0.42 -16.45 5.20
C PRO A 159 0.19 -15.22 4.33
N THR A 160 1.14 -14.97 3.42
CA THR A 160 1.13 -13.84 2.50
C THR A 160 1.29 -14.30 1.07
N ILE A 161 0.73 -13.53 0.14
CA ILE A 161 0.95 -13.66 -1.30
C ILE A 161 1.36 -12.31 -1.88
N SER A 162 2.10 -12.33 -2.98
CA SER A 162 2.42 -11.13 -3.74
C SER A 162 1.45 -10.99 -4.91
N VAL A 163 0.82 -9.83 -5.04
CA VAL A 163 -0.01 -9.44 -6.18
C VAL A 163 0.83 -8.58 -7.12
N VAL A 164 1.05 -9.04 -8.35
CA VAL A 164 1.99 -8.47 -9.33
C VAL A 164 1.29 -7.92 -10.57
N PRO A 165 1.90 -6.99 -11.32
CA PRO A 165 1.24 -6.39 -12.49
C PRO A 165 1.03 -7.41 -13.59
N THR A 166 0.09 -7.12 -14.50
CA THR A 166 -0.02 -7.89 -15.75
C THR A 166 0.98 -7.42 -16.81
N ARG A 167 0.86 -7.94 -18.04
CA ARG A 167 1.70 -7.53 -19.17
C ARG A 167 1.63 -6.01 -19.43
N PRO A 168 2.69 -5.43 -20.01
CA PRO A 168 2.71 -4.01 -20.34
C PRO A 168 1.63 -3.67 -21.36
N ASP A 169 0.94 -2.55 -21.17
CA ASP A 169 -0.20 -2.13 -21.98
C ASP A 169 -0.11 -0.64 -22.39
N HIS A 170 0.27 0.24 -21.45
CA HIS A 170 0.29 1.69 -21.67
C HIS A 170 1.65 2.31 -21.36
N TRP A 171 2.33 2.81 -22.39
CA TRP A 171 3.59 3.55 -22.26
C TRP A 171 3.36 4.94 -21.65
N VAL A 172 4.25 5.34 -20.74
CA VAL A 172 4.24 6.64 -20.08
C VAL A 172 5.63 7.25 -20.16
N ALA A 173 5.71 8.47 -20.67
CA ALA A 173 6.91 9.31 -20.63
C ALA A 173 6.64 10.55 -19.79
N VAL A 174 7.58 10.91 -18.92
CA VAL A 174 7.43 12.03 -17.98
C VAL A 174 8.66 12.93 -18.04
N LEU A 175 8.39 14.21 -18.30
CA LEU A 175 9.32 15.33 -18.15
C LEU A 175 8.88 16.20 -16.96
N PRO A 176 9.77 17.03 -16.40
CA PRO A 176 9.33 18.13 -15.55
C PRO A 176 8.40 19.09 -16.31
N THR A 177 7.63 19.90 -15.58
CA THR A 177 6.68 20.84 -16.21
C THR A 177 7.34 22.16 -16.58
N LEU A 178 8.36 22.60 -15.82
CA LEU A 178 9.01 23.91 -16.01
C LEU A 178 10.51 23.83 -15.68
N ARG A 179 11.35 24.27 -16.61
CA ARG A 179 12.80 24.45 -16.41
C ARG A 179 13.29 25.77 -17.01
N ARG A 180 14.42 26.27 -16.51
CA ARG A 180 15.11 27.42 -17.13
C ARG A 180 15.91 26.95 -18.36
N PRO A 181 16.24 27.85 -19.29
CA PRO A 181 17.21 27.55 -20.34
C PRO A 181 18.50 26.95 -19.76
N ASP A 182 19.01 25.90 -20.43
CA ASP A 182 20.21 25.14 -20.06
C ASP A 182 20.16 24.42 -18.70
N GLU A 183 19.04 24.48 -17.99
CA GLU A 183 18.88 23.77 -16.73
C GLU A 183 18.74 22.26 -16.98
N PRO A 184 19.54 21.42 -16.31
CA PRO A 184 19.43 19.96 -16.46
C PRO A 184 18.06 19.42 -16.06
N PHE A 185 17.57 18.46 -16.81
CA PHE A 185 16.37 17.71 -16.50
C PHE A 185 16.51 16.22 -16.86
N ARG A 186 15.48 15.45 -16.49
CA ARG A 186 15.39 14.03 -16.77
C ARG A 186 14.17 13.70 -17.62
N LEU A 187 14.28 12.63 -18.40
CA LEU A 187 13.15 11.96 -19.02
C LEU A 187 12.97 10.60 -18.34
N SER A 188 11.78 10.36 -17.80
CA SER A 188 11.43 9.08 -17.16
C SER A 188 10.43 8.34 -18.03
N ILE A 189 10.68 7.06 -18.29
CA ILE A 189 9.87 6.22 -19.17
C ILE A 189 9.52 4.94 -18.44
N LYS A 190 8.26 4.53 -18.51
CA LYS A 190 7.77 3.22 -18.03
C LYS A 190 6.67 2.71 -18.94
N CYS A 191 6.28 1.45 -18.76
CA CYS A 191 5.04 0.93 -19.30
C CYS A 191 4.21 0.37 -18.14
N ASN A 192 2.98 0.84 -18.03
CA ASN A 192 2.03 0.32 -17.06
C ASN A 192 1.23 -0.82 -17.68
N ASP A 193 0.70 -1.69 -16.85
CA ASP A 193 -0.38 -2.59 -17.23
C ASP A 193 -1.71 -1.84 -17.41
N LYS A 194 -2.75 -2.56 -17.83
CA LYS A 194 -4.08 -2.01 -18.09
C LYS A 194 -4.75 -1.34 -16.87
N TRP A 195 -4.24 -1.59 -15.66
CA TRP A 195 -4.75 -1.02 -14.40
C TRP A 195 -3.89 0.14 -13.88
N GLY A 196 -2.81 0.48 -14.57
CA GLY A 196 -1.91 1.56 -14.18
C GLY A 196 -0.75 1.12 -13.28
N ASN A 197 -0.57 -0.18 -13.03
CA ASN A 197 0.58 -0.69 -12.30
C ASN A 197 1.82 -0.70 -13.22
N PRO A 198 2.97 -0.18 -12.80
CA PRO A 198 4.21 -0.34 -13.56
C PRO A 198 4.54 -1.82 -13.78
N SER A 199 4.66 -2.24 -15.04
CA SER A 199 4.99 -3.63 -15.42
C SER A 199 6.49 -3.77 -15.61
N ASP A 200 7.08 -4.84 -15.10
CA ASP A 200 8.47 -5.24 -15.34
C ASP A 200 8.62 -6.30 -16.44
N LEU A 201 7.53 -6.65 -17.11
CA LEU A 201 7.51 -7.66 -18.17
C LEU A 201 7.80 -7.06 -19.56
N ILE A 202 8.53 -5.95 -19.60
CA ILE A 202 8.91 -5.24 -20.84
C ILE A 202 10.22 -5.85 -21.36
N ASP A 203 10.27 -6.21 -22.64
CA ASP A 203 11.49 -6.64 -23.32
C ASP A 203 11.52 -6.07 -24.73
N GLN A 204 11.77 -4.75 -24.83
CA GLN A 204 11.62 -3.98 -26.06
C GLN A 204 12.64 -2.83 -26.10
N THR A 205 13.08 -2.49 -27.32
CA THR A 205 13.81 -1.24 -27.56
C THR A 205 12.87 -0.22 -28.17
N VAL A 206 12.87 0.99 -27.62
CA VAL A 206 12.06 2.12 -28.10
C VAL A 206 12.96 3.23 -28.63
N THR A 207 12.47 3.95 -29.63
CA THR A 207 13.14 5.12 -30.20
C THR A 207 12.60 6.40 -29.55
N LEU A 208 13.47 7.37 -29.30
CA LEU A 208 13.10 8.65 -28.70
C LEU A 208 13.21 9.78 -29.73
N LYS A 209 12.16 10.59 -29.85
CA LYS A 209 12.15 11.74 -30.75
C LYS A 209 11.60 12.97 -30.05
N ALA A 210 12.44 13.99 -29.89
CA ALA A 210 12.05 15.28 -29.33
C ALA A 210 11.48 16.22 -30.40
N THR A 211 10.57 17.12 -30.01
CA THR A 211 10.05 18.19 -30.87
C THR A 211 11.06 19.30 -31.13
N SER A 212 12.17 19.34 -30.39
CA SER A 212 13.28 20.29 -30.53
C SER A 212 14.61 19.60 -30.22
N SER A 213 15.73 20.24 -30.57
CA SER A 213 17.06 19.67 -30.29
C SER A 213 17.31 19.61 -28.79
N VAL A 214 17.50 18.41 -28.25
CA VAL A 214 17.82 18.16 -26.83
C VAL A 214 19.20 17.56 -26.74
N LYS A 215 20.09 18.18 -25.97
CA LYS A 215 21.44 17.67 -25.75
C LYS A 215 21.37 16.45 -24.83
N ASN A 216 22.20 15.44 -25.15
CA ASN A 216 22.33 14.17 -24.43
C ASN A 216 21.10 13.24 -24.49
N LEU A 217 20.10 13.54 -25.33
CA LEU A 217 19.00 12.60 -25.57
C LEU A 217 19.52 11.44 -26.44
N PRO A 218 19.53 10.19 -25.94
CA PRO A 218 19.89 9.05 -26.77
C PRO A 218 18.81 8.80 -27.83
N GLU A 219 19.21 8.21 -28.95
CA GLU A 219 18.28 7.84 -30.02
C GLU A 219 17.33 6.72 -29.58
N THR A 220 17.82 5.77 -28.79
CA THR A 220 17.05 4.60 -28.35
C THR A 220 17.28 4.26 -26.88
N VAL A 221 16.32 3.52 -26.31
CA VAL A 221 16.39 2.96 -24.95
C VAL A 221 15.87 1.53 -24.97
N THR A 222 16.64 0.60 -24.41
CA THR A 222 16.27 -0.81 -24.30
C THR A 222 15.78 -1.16 -22.90
N PHE A 223 14.57 -1.68 -22.80
CA PHE A 223 14.01 -2.33 -21.63
C PHE A 223 14.25 -3.84 -21.71
N LYS A 224 14.62 -4.44 -20.58
CA LYS A 224 14.75 -5.89 -20.40
C LYS A 224 13.77 -6.36 -19.35
N ASN A 225 13.39 -7.63 -19.39
CA ASN A 225 12.55 -8.23 -18.36
C ASN A 225 13.16 -7.98 -16.96
N GLY A 226 12.33 -7.49 -16.03
CA GLY A 226 12.71 -7.00 -14.71
C GLY A 226 12.88 -5.47 -14.62
N ASP A 227 12.96 -4.75 -15.74
CA ASP A 227 13.01 -3.28 -15.75
C ASP A 227 11.60 -2.68 -15.60
N PHE A 228 11.34 -2.02 -14.47
CA PHE A 228 10.09 -1.26 -14.27
C PHE A 228 10.09 0.10 -15.00
N CYS A 229 11.27 0.68 -15.23
CA CYS A 229 11.42 2.02 -15.81
C CYS A 229 12.82 2.26 -16.37
N LYS A 230 12.95 3.31 -17.19
CA LYS A 230 14.22 3.90 -17.58
C LYS A 230 14.19 5.41 -17.32
N VAL A 231 15.26 5.92 -16.73
CA VAL A 231 15.42 7.34 -16.44
C VAL A 231 16.69 7.82 -17.13
N ILE A 232 16.55 8.85 -17.96
CA ILE A 232 17.65 9.48 -18.70
C ILE A 232 17.90 10.82 -18.04
N GLU A 233 19.04 10.95 -17.38
CA GLU A 233 19.43 12.14 -16.61
C GLU A 233 20.33 13.07 -17.46
N GLY A 234 20.44 14.32 -17.06
CA GLY A 234 21.41 15.26 -17.66
C GLY A 234 21.03 15.77 -19.06
N LEU A 235 19.74 15.76 -19.40
CA LEU A 235 19.22 16.38 -20.61
C LEU A 235 19.20 17.91 -20.45
N THR A 236 19.54 18.64 -21.50
CA THR A 236 19.48 20.12 -21.50
C THR A 236 18.95 20.64 -22.82
N VAL A 237 18.24 21.76 -22.76
CA VAL A 237 17.76 22.51 -23.93
C VAL A 237 17.89 24.00 -23.65
N SER A 238 18.43 24.75 -24.63
CA SER A 238 18.73 26.18 -24.49
C SER A 238 17.62 27.05 -25.07
N ASP A 239 17.06 26.65 -26.21
CA ASP A 239 16.15 27.48 -27.01
C ASP A 239 14.96 26.64 -27.51
N CYS A 240 13.86 26.70 -26.76
CA CYS A 240 12.60 26.02 -27.03
C CYS A 240 11.54 26.60 -26.09
N ASP A 241 10.32 26.95 -26.54
CA ASP A 241 9.28 27.37 -25.59
C ASP A 241 8.58 26.15 -24.94
N HIS A 242 8.33 25.12 -25.73
CA HIS A 242 7.60 23.91 -25.37
C HIS A 242 8.26 22.66 -25.95
N LEU A 243 8.69 21.75 -25.08
CA LEU A 243 9.33 20.50 -25.45
C LEU A 243 8.42 19.32 -25.14
N GLU A 244 8.32 18.40 -26.09
CA GLU A 244 7.77 17.06 -25.89
C GLU A 244 8.76 16.03 -26.42
N VAL A 245 8.78 14.84 -25.80
CA VAL A 245 9.52 13.68 -26.30
C VAL A 245 8.53 12.58 -26.60
N HIS A 246 8.54 12.12 -27.84
CA HIS A 246 7.78 10.97 -28.31
C HIS A 246 8.61 9.70 -28.11
N VAL A 247 7.95 8.64 -27.64
CA VAL A 247 8.48 7.28 -27.57
C VAL A 247 7.83 6.48 -28.70
N LEU A 248 8.66 5.86 -29.55
CA LEU A 248 8.22 5.17 -30.76
C LEU A 248 8.59 3.70 -30.71
N ASN A 249 7.76 2.86 -31.33
CA ASN A 249 8.08 1.44 -31.56
C ASN A 249 9.09 1.28 -32.71
N GLU A 250 9.43 0.02 -33.04
CA GLU A 250 10.36 -0.31 -34.12
C GLU A 250 9.85 0.10 -35.52
N ASP A 251 8.53 0.13 -35.71
CA ASP A 251 7.88 0.53 -36.96
C ASP A 251 7.80 2.06 -37.14
N GLY A 252 8.15 2.83 -36.09
CA GLY A 252 8.08 4.29 -36.08
C GLY A 252 6.71 4.86 -35.69
N ASP A 253 5.80 4.05 -35.16
CA ASP A 253 4.55 4.52 -34.57
C ASP A 253 4.79 5.08 -33.17
N VAL A 254 4.07 6.16 -32.82
CA VAL A 254 4.14 6.77 -31.50
C VAL A 254 3.40 5.89 -30.48
N LEU A 255 4.15 5.33 -29.53
CA LEU A 255 3.62 4.60 -28.39
C LEU A 255 3.04 5.55 -27.33
N THR A 256 3.75 6.66 -27.06
CA THR A 256 3.31 7.71 -26.13
C THR A 256 4.08 9.01 -26.38
N SER A 257 3.53 10.11 -25.88
CA SER A 257 4.21 11.41 -25.81
C SER A 257 4.36 11.80 -24.35
N SER A 258 5.47 12.44 -24.00
CA SER A 258 5.63 13.02 -22.66
C SER A 258 4.60 14.11 -22.40
N ASN A 259 4.42 14.49 -21.13
CA ASN A 259 3.86 15.81 -20.84
C ASN A 259 4.74 16.92 -21.46
N THR A 260 4.14 18.09 -21.68
CA THR A 260 4.85 19.26 -22.17
C THR A 260 5.76 19.82 -21.08
N LEU A 261 7.05 19.98 -21.39
CA LEU A 261 8.01 20.75 -20.62
C LEU A 261 8.08 22.18 -21.17
N VAL A 262 7.81 23.17 -20.33
CA VAL A 262 8.00 24.58 -20.66
C VAL A 262 9.41 25.00 -20.29
N ILE A 263 10.13 25.64 -21.21
CA ILE A 263 11.46 26.19 -20.93
C ILE A 263 11.37 27.71 -20.98
N ARG A 264 11.66 28.35 -19.85
CA ARG A 264 11.62 29.82 -19.75
C ARG A 264 12.40 30.35 -18.56
N PRO A 265 12.93 31.57 -18.63
CA PRO A 265 13.41 32.27 -17.44
C PRO A 265 12.30 32.36 -16.39
N SER A 266 12.61 31.95 -15.16
CA SER A 266 11.66 31.96 -14.04
C SER A 266 12.39 32.03 -12.71
N GLU A 267 11.83 32.73 -11.72
CA GLU A 267 12.34 32.69 -10.35
C GLU A 267 11.96 31.38 -9.63
N ARG A 268 10.91 30.70 -10.10
CA ARG A 268 10.35 29.49 -9.49
C ARG A 268 10.38 28.30 -10.44
N GLN A 269 10.37 27.10 -9.87
CA GLN A 269 10.26 25.82 -10.58
C GLN A 269 8.96 25.12 -10.18
N HIS A 270 8.54 24.17 -11.02
CA HIS A 270 7.41 23.30 -10.74
C HIS A 270 7.92 21.89 -10.39
N PHE A 271 7.26 21.29 -9.42
CA PHE A 271 7.53 19.97 -8.89
C PHE A 271 6.22 19.22 -8.69
N TRP A 272 6.22 17.92 -8.97
CA TRP A 272 5.12 17.02 -8.69
C TRP A 272 5.26 16.44 -7.29
N SER A 273 4.20 16.44 -6.51
CA SER A 273 4.25 15.99 -5.12
C SER A 273 3.11 15.05 -4.77
N ASP A 274 3.42 14.02 -4.00
CA ASP A 274 2.44 13.26 -3.22
C ASP A 274 2.71 13.49 -1.73
N MET A 275 1.83 14.25 -1.08
CA MET A 275 2.07 14.75 0.27
C MET A 275 1.20 14.07 1.34
N HIS A 276 0.39 13.09 0.95
CA HIS A 276 -0.54 12.39 1.84
C HIS A 276 -0.71 10.93 1.45
N ALA A 277 0.34 10.13 1.72
CA ALA A 277 0.27 8.69 1.57
C ALA A 277 0.23 7.96 2.91
N GLN A 278 -0.29 6.74 2.89
CA GLN A 278 -0.24 5.81 4.01
C GLN A 278 0.28 4.45 3.56
N SER A 279 0.86 3.69 4.48
CA SER A 279 1.43 2.37 4.23
C SER A 279 0.83 1.32 5.16
N GLY A 280 1.29 0.08 5.03
CA GLY A 280 0.84 -1.08 5.79
C GLY A 280 1.04 -0.97 7.29
N GLU A 281 2.04 -0.20 7.73
CA GLU A 281 2.28 0.13 9.13
C GLU A 281 1.12 0.95 9.75
N THR A 282 0.28 1.60 8.93
CA THR A 282 -0.96 2.27 9.36
C THR A 282 -2.22 1.62 8.76
N ILE A 283 -2.80 2.16 7.69
CA ILE A 283 -4.05 1.66 7.06
C ILE A 283 -3.89 1.29 5.58
N GLY A 284 -2.79 1.72 4.96
CA GLY A 284 -2.50 1.42 3.56
C GLY A 284 -2.07 -0.03 3.35
N VAL A 285 -1.50 -0.28 2.18
CA VAL A 285 -0.87 -1.54 1.79
C VAL A 285 0.62 -1.29 1.53
N GLY A 286 1.41 -2.37 1.43
CA GLY A 286 2.87 -2.28 1.28
C GLY A 286 3.56 -1.65 2.50
N THR A 287 4.85 -1.42 2.42
CA THR A 287 5.66 -0.78 3.48
C THR A 287 5.89 0.69 3.19
N ALA A 288 6.25 1.47 4.21
CA ALA A 288 6.64 2.88 4.01
C ALA A 288 7.86 3.00 3.07
N ARG A 289 8.76 2.02 3.09
CA ARG A 289 9.89 1.92 2.14
C ARG A 289 9.40 1.77 0.70
N GLU A 290 8.54 0.80 0.45
CA GLU A 290 7.98 0.57 -0.90
C GLU A 290 7.25 1.80 -1.42
N TYR A 291 6.57 2.55 -0.55
CA TYR A 291 5.97 3.83 -0.92
C TYR A 291 7.02 4.84 -1.45
N PHE A 292 8.11 5.09 -0.70
CA PHE A 292 9.15 6.02 -1.16
C PHE A 292 9.88 5.52 -2.41
N GLU A 293 10.13 4.22 -2.53
CA GLU A 293 10.69 3.60 -3.73
C GLU A 293 9.76 3.80 -4.93
N PHE A 294 8.47 3.56 -4.76
CA PHE A 294 7.48 3.74 -5.82
C PHE A 294 7.37 5.21 -6.22
N ALA A 295 7.23 6.13 -5.26
CA ALA A 295 7.13 7.56 -5.50
C ALA A 295 8.32 8.07 -6.34
N ARG A 296 9.55 7.72 -5.93
CA ARG A 296 10.78 8.16 -6.59
C ARG A 296 10.99 7.49 -7.95
N ASN A 297 10.85 6.17 -8.00
CA ASN A 297 11.35 5.35 -9.11
C ASN A 297 10.27 4.88 -10.08
N LYS A 298 8.98 4.97 -9.72
CA LYS A 298 7.88 4.45 -10.54
C LYS A 298 6.78 5.47 -10.83
N ALA A 299 6.50 6.37 -9.89
CA ALA A 299 5.59 7.50 -10.10
C ALA A 299 6.31 8.75 -10.65
N PHE A 300 7.62 8.83 -10.40
CA PHE A 300 8.49 9.95 -10.80
C PHE A 300 8.09 11.30 -10.18
N VAL A 301 7.43 11.28 -9.03
CA VAL A 301 7.18 12.52 -8.28
C VAL A 301 8.49 13.07 -7.73
N ASP A 302 8.54 14.38 -7.56
CA ASP A 302 9.71 15.10 -7.07
C ASP A 302 9.70 15.24 -5.55
N ILE A 303 8.51 15.22 -4.94
CA ILE A 303 8.31 15.39 -3.50
C ILE A 303 7.37 14.30 -2.96
N ALA A 304 7.74 13.67 -1.84
CA ALA A 304 6.91 12.66 -1.18
C ALA A 304 6.79 12.89 0.33
N GLY A 305 5.60 12.64 0.88
CA GLY A 305 5.32 12.72 2.31
C GLY A 305 4.40 11.59 2.76
N HIS A 306 4.87 10.79 3.72
CA HIS A 306 4.01 9.83 4.43
C HIS A 306 3.20 10.57 5.50
N GLN A 307 1.94 10.19 5.66
CA GLN A 307 0.95 10.80 6.56
C GLN A 307 0.13 9.70 7.26
N GLY A 308 0.82 8.79 7.93
CA GLY A 308 0.16 7.78 8.76
C GLY A 308 -0.67 8.42 9.88
N ASN A 309 -1.82 7.82 10.22
CA ASN A 309 -2.64 8.31 11.32
C ASN A 309 -1.88 8.20 12.65
N ASP A 310 -1.81 9.31 13.38
CA ASP A 310 -1.08 9.45 14.64
C ASP A 310 -1.33 8.33 15.66
N PHE A 311 -2.59 7.92 15.86
CA PHE A 311 -2.97 6.86 16.81
C PHE A 311 -2.52 5.44 16.36
N GLN A 312 -1.99 5.31 15.14
CA GLN A 312 -1.38 4.07 14.62
C GLN A 312 0.15 4.16 14.58
N ILE A 313 0.75 5.33 14.80
CA ILE A 313 2.19 5.50 14.78
C ILE A 313 2.76 5.23 16.17
N THR A 314 3.63 4.22 16.25
CA THR A 314 4.44 3.95 17.44
C THR A 314 5.73 4.76 17.41
N ASP A 315 6.40 4.91 18.56
CA ASP A 315 7.70 5.60 18.62
C ASP A 315 8.76 4.90 17.73
N ALA A 316 8.74 3.57 17.71
CA ALA A 316 9.62 2.78 16.85
C ALA A 316 9.32 3.02 15.36
N PHE A 317 8.05 3.04 14.97
CA PHE A 317 7.69 3.34 13.58
C PHE A 317 7.98 4.79 13.21
N TRP A 318 7.77 5.76 14.11
CA TRP A 318 8.15 7.15 13.87
C TRP A 318 9.66 7.31 13.65
N ALA A 319 10.47 6.67 14.49
CA ALA A 319 11.92 6.67 14.31
C ALA A 319 12.30 6.09 12.94
N HIS A 320 11.74 4.93 12.59
CA HIS A 320 11.95 4.31 11.29
C HIS A 320 11.49 5.19 10.11
N LEU A 321 10.36 5.88 10.23
CA LEU A 321 9.87 6.78 9.20
C LEU A 321 10.80 7.98 8.99
N ASN A 322 11.40 8.52 10.05
CA ASN A 322 12.41 9.57 9.94
C ASN A 322 13.70 9.07 9.28
N GLU A 323 14.13 7.83 9.59
CA GLU A 323 15.25 7.18 8.92
C GLU A 323 14.99 7.04 7.42
N LEU A 324 13.83 6.49 7.04
CA LEU A 324 13.43 6.36 5.64
C LEU A 324 13.34 7.71 4.93
N THR A 325 12.75 8.70 5.59
CA THR A 325 12.68 10.06 5.04
C THR A 325 14.10 10.56 4.76
N ALA A 326 15.02 10.48 5.71
CA ALA A 326 16.40 10.92 5.50
C ALA A 326 17.15 10.10 4.44
N GLU A 327 16.94 8.78 4.41
CA GLU A 327 17.56 7.85 3.45
C GLU A 327 17.15 8.16 2.01
N TYR A 328 15.86 8.42 1.78
CA TYR A 328 15.34 8.66 0.43
C TYR A 328 15.49 10.12 -0.02
N ASN A 329 15.71 11.05 0.90
CA ASN A 329 15.94 12.45 0.55
C ASN A 329 17.22 12.61 -0.28
N GLU A 330 17.07 13.03 -1.52
CA GLU A 330 18.16 13.28 -2.44
C GLU A 330 18.11 14.74 -2.92
N PRO A 331 18.92 15.64 -2.34
CA PRO A 331 18.87 17.06 -2.67
C PRO A 331 18.97 17.34 -4.17
N GLY A 332 18.03 18.11 -4.69
CA GLY A 332 17.96 18.45 -6.12
C GLY A 332 17.32 17.39 -7.01
N ARG A 333 16.97 16.21 -6.48
CA ARG A 333 16.35 15.11 -7.24
C ARG A 333 15.04 14.58 -6.64
N PHE A 334 14.98 14.36 -5.32
CA PHE A 334 13.80 13.82 -4.66
C PHE A 334 13.73 14.30 -3.20
N LEU A 335 12.73 15.13 -2.89
CA LEU A 335 12.53 15.66 -1.54
C LEU A 335 11.54 14.78 -0.78
N THR A 336 11.95 14.28 0.37
CA THR A 336 11.05 13.59 1.30
C THR A 336 10.79 14.47 2.51
N ILE A 337 9.54 14.55 2.94
CA ILE A 337 9.12 15.43 4.02
C ILE A 337 8.56 14.57 5.16
N PRO A 338 9.17 14.60 6.36
CA PRO A 338 8.67 13.85 7.49
C PRO A 338 7.35 14.47 7.98
N GLY A 339 6.39 13.63 8.32
CA GLY A 339 5.08 14.07 8.74
C GLY A 339 4.17 12.93 9.14
N TYR A 340 3.00 13.30 9.64
CA TYR A 340 1.95 12.37 10.03
C TYR A 340 0.58 13.07 9.95
N GLU A 341 -0.47 12.27 9.83
CA GLU A 341 -1.85 12.75 9.90
C GLU A 341 -2.30 12.75 11.36
N TRP A 342 -2.52 13.94 11.91
CA TRP A 342 -3.27 14.09 13.16
C TRP A 342 -4.71 13.72 12.90
N SER A 343 -5.19 12.63 13.51
CA SER A 343 -6.51 12.10 13.22
C SER A 343 -7.44 12.19 14.40
N GLY A 344 -7.93 13.41 14.62
CA GLY A 344 -8.97 13.69 15.60
C GLY A 344 -10.33 13.16 15.17
N ASN A 345 -11.15 12.74 16.14
CA ASN A 345 -12.58 12.50 15.90
C ASN A 345 -13.21 13.73 15.23
N THR A 346 -14.21 13.53 14.35
CA THR A 346 -14.87 14.63 13.61
C THR A 346 -15.35 15.76 14.52
N GLY A 347 -15.89 15.43 15.70
CA GLY A 347 -16.35 16.42 16.68
C GLY A 347 -15.23 17.23 17.37
N LEU A 348 -13.95 16.84 17.20
CA LEU A 348 -12.77 17.49 17.76
C LEU A 348 -11.95 18.28 16.71
N GLY A 349 -12.39 18.28 15.45
CA GLY A 349 -11.73 19.02 14.36
C GLY A 349 -11.39 18.18 13.13
N GLY A 350 -11.47 16.84 13.21
CA GLY A 350 -11.15 15.95 12.09
C GLY A 350 -9.66 15.90 11.73
N ASP A 351 -9.35 15.34 10.56
CA ASP A 351 -7.98 15.05 10.16
C ASP A 351 -7.18 16.28 9.69
N HIS A 352 -5.91 16.35 10.11
CA HIS A 352 -4.97 17.40 9.72
C HIS A 352 -3.59 16.79 9.42
N ASN A 353 -2.96 17.22 8.35
CA ASN A 353 -1.60 16.81 8.04
C ASN A 353 -0.59 17.72 8.74
N VAL A 354 0.43 17.09 9.31
CA VAL A 354 1.55 17.74 10.00
C VAL A 354 2.82 17.40 9.26
N TRP A 355 3.52 18.41 8.76
CA TRP A 355 4.82 18.26 8.11
C TRP A 355 5.90 19.00 8.88
N TYR A 356 7.11 18.45 8.87
CA TYR A 356 8.29 19.07 9.45
C TYR A 356 9.30 19.43 8.36
N ARG A 357 9.94 20.58 8.48
CA ARG A 357 11.00 21.03 7.56
C ARG A 357 12.24 20.12 7.60
N THR A 358 12.54 19.62 8.79
CA THR A 358 13.60 18.65 9.09
C THR A 358 13.06 17.79 10.22
N GLY A 359 13.43 16.50 10.27
CA GLY A 359 12.94 15.53 11.26
C GLY A 359 12.68 16.15 12.65
N GLY A 360 11.55 15.79 13.24
CA GLY A 360 11.00 16.48 14.41
C GLY A 360 10.45 15.53 15.47
N PRO A 361 10.16 16.04 16.68
CA PRO A 361 9.52 15.23 17.71
C PRO A 361 8.12 14.83 17.24
N PHE A 362 7.78 13.55 17.41
CA PHE A 362 6.41 13.09 17.28
C PHE A 362 5.60 13.65 18.44
N PHE A 363 4.51 14.36 18.14
CA PHE A 363 3.54 14.71 19.16
C PHE A 363 2.44 13.67 19.09
N HIS A 364 2.34 12.80 20.11
CA HIS A 364 1.22 11.86 20.30
C HIS A 364 -0.06 12.61 20.68
N PRO A 365 -1.11 12.60 19.85
CA PRO A 365 -2.34 13.32 20.15
C PRO A 365 -3.56 12.40 20.28
N ALA A 366 -3.40 11.14 20.66
CA ALA A 366 -4.52 10.31 21.11
C ALA A 366 -4.02 9.06 21.86
N GLY A 367 -3.91 9.15 23.19
CA GLY A 367 -4.10 7.99 24.07
C GLY A 367 -3.15 6.79 23.92
N THR A 368 -1.84 6.98 23.73
CA THR A 368 -0.90 5.94 24.14
C THR A 368 -0.93 5.83 25.66
N CYS A 369 -1.59 4.76 26.12
CA CYS A 369 -1.70 4.34 27.51
C CYS A 369 -0.35 3.83 28.00
N GLU A 370 0.64 4.70 28.15
CA GLU A 370 1.70 4.45 29.12
C GLU A 370 1.18 4.87 30.50
N LYS A 371 1.26 3.93 31.45
CA LYS A 371 0.77 4.04 32.83
C LYS A 371 1.58 5.06 33.64
N SER A 372 1.54 6.34 33.25
CA SER A 372 1.78 7.50 34.10
C SER A 372 1.78 8.74 33.22
N MET A 373 0.65 9.44 33.08
CA MET A 373 0.52 10.92 33.05
C MET A 373 -0.93 11.30 32.68
N PRO A 374 -1.63 12.12 33.47
CA PRO A 374 -2.78 12.85 32.98
C PRO A 374 -2.27 14.09 32.23
N LYS A 375 -1.86 13.93 30.97
CA LYS A 375 -1.70 15.08 30.08
C LYS A 375 -2.96 15.19 29.22
N MET A 376 -3.66 16.32 29.34
CA MET A 376 -4.82 16.67 28.52
C MET A 376 -4.55 16.31 27.06
N MET A 377 -5.52 15.66 26.40
CA MET A 377 -5.47 15.45 24.96
C MET A 377 -5.16 16.78 24.27
N PRO A 378 -4.17 16.85 23.36
CA PRO A 378 -3.92 18.06 22.60
C PRO A 378 -5.18 18.47 21.85
N THR A 379 -5.66 19.69 22.10
CA THR A 379 -6.75 20.28 21.34
C THR A 379 -6.27 20.71 19.95
N GLN A 380 -7.19 20.95 19.01
CA GLN A 380 -6.85 21.60 17.73
C GLN A 380 -6.05 22.89 17.95
N GLN A 381 -6.39 23.66 19.01
CA GLN A 381 -5.67 24.88 19.38
C GLN A 381 -4.24 24.60 19.85
N ASP A 382 -4.01 23.51 20.57
CA ASP A 382 -2.67 23.06 20.94
C ASP A 382 -1.85 22.67 19.69
N MET A 383 -2.46 21.99 18.73
CA MET A 383 -1.81 21.61 17.46
C MET A 383 -1.47 22.81 16.59
N MET A 384 -2.22 23.91 16.67
CA MET A 384 -1.92 25.14 15.93
C MET A 384 -0.87 26.02 16.63
N THR A 385 -0.61 25.82 17.93
CA THR A 385 0.22 26.73 18.74
C THR A 385 1.49 26.11 19.32
N LYS A 386 1.53 24.78 19.53
CA LYS A 386 2.67 24.05 20.09
C LYS A 386 3.76 23.61 19.09
N PRO A 387 3.50 23.39 17.79
CA PRO A 387 4.58 23.04 16.89
C PRO A 387 5.64 24.16 16.87
N LYS A 388 6.90 23.82 17.17
CA LYS A 388 8.01 24.79 17.19
C LYS A 388 8.28 25.33 15.78
N ARG A 389 8.98 26.48 15.68
CA ARG A 389 9.52 27.01 14.41
C ARG A 389 10.08 25.86 13.55
N GLY A 390 9.44 25.56 12.43
CA GLY A 390 9.89 24.51 11.50
C GLY A 390 8.87 23.47 11.07
N SER A 391 7.62 23.51 11.55
CA SER A 391 6.54 22.61 11.09
C SER A 391 5.37 23.36 10.48
N LEU A 392 4.68 22.71 9.53
CA LEU A 392 3.49 23.21 8.86
C LEU A 392 2.32 22.27 9.18
N VAL A 393 1.18 22.83 9.58
CA VAL A 393 -0.06 22.09 9.85
C VAL A 393 -1.12 22.59 8.88
N VAL A 394 -1.72 21.70 8.11
CA VAL A 394 -2.78 22.05 7.15
C VAL A 394 -3.98 21.12 7.35
N PRO A 395 -5.20 21.65 7.43
CA PRO A 395 -6.40 20.81 7.47
C PRO A 395 -6.54 20.03 6.15
N PHE A 396 -7.18 18.85 6.19
CA PHE A 396 -7.36 17.98 5.01
C PHE A 396 -7.96 18.68 3.77
N TRP A 397 -8.75 19.75 3.98
CA TRP A 397 -9.36 20.56 2.90
C TRP A 397 -8.67 21.93 2.66
N GLY A 398 -7.47 22.15 3.19
CA GLY A 398 -6.73 23.40 3.09
C GLY A 398 -5.80 23.47 1.87
N ARG A 399 -5.70 24.63 1.22
CA ARG A 399 -4.66 24.88 0.19
C ARG A 399 -3.29 25.06 0.86
N LEU A 400 -2.30 24.32 0.39
CA LEU A 400 -0.89 24.55 0.70
C LEU A 400 -0.41 25.83 -0.02
N HIS A 401 0.08 26.81 0.75
CA HIS A 401 0.86 27.92 0.23
C HIS A 401 2.32 27.71 0.66
N PHE A 402 3.18 27.44 -0.31
CA PHE A 402 4.64 27.35 -0.12
C PHE A 402 5.32 28.70 -0.27
#